data_AF-A0A2V6AK24-F1
#
_entry.id   AF-A0A2V6AK24-F1
#
_cell.length_a   1.000
_cell.length_b   1.000
_cell.length_c   1.000
_cell.angle_alpha   90.00
_cell.angle_beta   90.00
_cell.angle_gamma   90.00
#
_symmetry.space_group_name_H-M   'P 1'
#
loop_
_entity.id
_entity.type
_entity.pdbx_description
1 polymer ?
#
loop_
_entity_poly.entity_id
_entity_poly.type
_entity_poly.pdbx_seq_one_letter_code
_entity_poly.pdbx_strand_id
1 'polypeptide(L)'
;MRKISPLLVLGLCCLAFYPRPAEALIMSAPKPKFAYKDVSGKKQSVEIVDKYQPKKIVRPLAKIDSKIDPKLCRAATIAQERANAHSHSLCWRFVKEALVAAGVVRSRPTTPLAKQAGKELVNNYGFKKLPVSDPYQAPVGAVLVYGAKRAAGHVEIRTQDGFVSDFRSKTPSRRPLIGVFAKV
;
A
#
# COMPACT_ATOMS: atom_id res chain seq x y z
N MET A 1 13.76 50.79 84.36
CA MET A 1 13.04 49.54 84.02
C MET A 1 13.06 49.34 82.50
N ARG A 2 13.42 48.13 82.05
CA ARG A 2 13.26 47.45 80.72
C ARG A 2 12.08 47.97 79.85
N LYS A 3 11.98 47.91 78.51
CA LYS A 3 12.71 47.35 77.33
C LYS A 3 12.03 47.88 76.02
N ILE A 4 12.81 48.31 75.02
CA ILE A 4 12.80 48.04 73.55
C ILE A 4 11.47 47.70 72.79
N SER A 5 11.04 48.62 71.88
CA SER A 5 10.71 48.53 70.40
C SER A 5 9.76 47.43 69.80
N PRO A 6 9.30 47.45 68.50
CA PRO A 6 9.48 48.41 67.37
C PRO A 6 8.29 48.55 66.33
N LEU A 7 8.54 49.26 65.21
CA LEU A 7 8.05 49.01 63.81
C LEU A 7 6.63 49.53 63.40
N LEU A 8 6.29 49.99 62.18
CA LEU A 8 6.93 50.08 60.85
C LEU A 8 6.06 50.97 59.90
N VAL A 9 6.71 51.93 59.21
CA VAL A 9 6.58 52.39 57.80
C VAL A 9 5.31 53.03 57.20
N LEU A 10 5.60 54.17 56.54
CA LEU A 10 4.84 54.94 55.54
C LEU A 10 4.18 54.10 54.43
N GLY A 11 2.89 54.32 54.20
CA GLY A 11 2.19 53.92 52.98
C GLY A 11 2.21 55.07 51.95
N LEU A 12 3.21 55.05 51.05
CA LEU A 12 3.33 55.96 49.92
C LEU A 12 2.53 55.41 48.73
N CYS A 13 1.71 56.28 48.14
CA CYS A 13 1.06 56.14 46.85
C CYS A 13 2.09 55.79 45.75
N CYS A 14 1.83 54.78 44.90
CA CYS A 14 2.23 54.72 43.48
C CYS A 14 2.05 53.32 42.83
N LEU A 15 1.58 53.34 41.56
CA LEU A 15 1.66 52.28 40.52
C LEU A 15 0.56 51.19 40.49
N ALA A 16 -0.63 51.56 40.03
CA ALA A 16 -1.49 50.65 39.27
C ALA A 16 -1.24 50.82 37.76
N PHE A 17 -0.10 50.33 37.28
CA PHE A 17 0.13 50.03 35.86
C PHE A 17 0.67 48.60 35.78
N TYR A 18 -0.24 47.63 35.81
CA TYR A 18 0.08 46.27 35.42
C TYR A 18 0.03 46.18 33.88
N PRO A 19 1.14 45.90 33.19
CA PRO A 19 1.09 45.57 31.78
C PRO A 19 0.38 44.22 31.65
N ARG A 20 -0.67 44.15 30.80
CA ARG A 20 -1.22 42.87 30.37
C ARG A 20 -0.15 42.14 29.55
N PRO A 21 0.13 40.85 29.81
CA PRO A 21 0.96 40.07 28.89
C PRO A 21 0.23 39.99 27.55
N ALA A 22 0.90 40.43 26.48
CA ALA A 22 0.41 40.20 25.13
C ALA A 22 0.46 38.69 24.87
N GLU A 23 -0.71 38.07 24.68
CA GLU A 23 -0.79 36.74 24.09
C GLU A 23 -0.27 36.82 22.66
N ALA A 24 0.97 36.35 22.47
CA ALA A 24 1.50 36.11 21.15
C ALA A 24 0.68 34.99 20.50
N LEU A 25 -0.25 35.36 19.63
CA LEU A 25 -0.79 34.45 18.64
C LEU A 25 0.40 33.82 17.92
N ILE A 26 0.56 32.49 18.06
CA ILE A 26 1.51 31.72 17.25
C ILE A 26 0.97 31.74 15.82
N MET A 27 1.24 32.83 15.10
CA MET A 27 1.06 32.91 13.66
C MET A 27 2.14 32.04 13.03
N SER A 28 1.78 30.82 12.65
CA SER A 28 2.61 30.01 11.77
C SER A 28 2.95 30.83 10.53
N ALA A 29 4.25 31.03 10.25
CA ALA A 29 4.70 31.79 9.09
C ALA A 29 4.07 31.24 7.80
N PRO A 30 3.65 32.12 6.86
CA PRO A 30 3.03 31.69 5.62
C PRO A 30 4.00 30.80 4.82
N LYS A 31 3.50 29.64 4.36
CA LYS A 31 4.31 28.71 3.57
C LYS A 31 4.84 29.40 2.31
N PRO A 32 6.13 29.23 1.97
CA PRO A 32 6.70 29.84 0.78
C PRO A 32 6.00 29.32 -0.48
N LYS A 33 5.70 30.22 -1.42
CA LYS A 33 5.03 29.89 -2.69
C LYS A 33 5.93 30.24 -3.87
N PHE A 34 5.99 29.36 -4.86
CA PHE A 34 6.66 29.59 -6.13
C PHE A 34 5.64 30.14 -7.14
N ALA A 35 5.88 31.34 -7.66
CA ALA A 35 5.03 31.96 -8.66
C ALA A 35 5.58 31.71 -10.07
N TYR A 36 4.72 31.30 -11.00
CA TYR A 36 5.05 31.09 -12.41
C TYR A 36 3.93 31.59 -13.32
N LYS A 37 4.21 31.73 -14.62
CA LYS A 37 3.17 31.96 -15.64
C LYS A 37 2.87 30.64 -16.34
N ASP A 38 1.60 30.28 -16.45
CA ASP A 38 1.19 29.13 -17.24
C ASP A 38 1.29 29.42 -18.75
N VAL A 39 0.98 28.41 -19.57
CA VAL A 39 1.02 28.49 -21.04
C VAL A 39 0.08 29.55 -21.63
N SER A 40 -0.92 30.01 -20.86
CA SER A 40 -1.83 31.09 -21.24
C SER A 40 -1.35 32.48 -20.78
N GLY A 41 -0.16 32.54 -20.15
CA GLY A 41 0.41 33.77 -19.59
C GLY A 41 -0.16 34.17 -18.24
N LYS A 42 -1.07 33.37 -17.66
CA LYS A 42 -1.71 33.67 -16.38
C LYS A 42 -0.77 33.32 -15.23
N LYS A 43 -0.63 34.24 -14.27
CA LYS A 43 0.17 34.01 -13.06
C LYS A 43 -0.51 32.97 -12.18
N GLN A 44 0.23 31.92 -11.84
CA GLN A 44 -0.15 30.88 -10.88
C GLN A 44 0.88 30.81 -9.77
N SER A 45 0.48 30.28 -8.61
CA SER A 45 1.40 30.05 -7.49
C SER A 45 1.17 28.67 -6.90
N VAL A 46 2.23 27.92 -6.65
CA VAL A 46 2.20 26.62 -5.96
C VAL A 46 2.98 26.69 -4.65
N GLU A 47 2.52 25.97 -3.63
CA GLU A 47 3.26 25.84 -2.37
C GLU A 47 4.59 25.13 -2.61
N ILE A 48 5.68 25.68 -2.09
CA ILE A 48 7.00 25.06 -2.13
C ILE A 48 7.02 23.97 -1.04
N VAL A 49 7.27 22.73 -1.46
CA VAL A 49 7.50 21.61 -0.55
C VAL A 49 8.95 21.67 -0.09
N ASP A 50 9.17 22.26 1.08
CA ASP A 50 10.48 22.43 1.73
C ASP A 50 11.00 21.13 2.36
N LYS A 51 10.10 20.25 2.79
CA LYS A 51 10.41 18.97 3.42
C LYS A 51 10.15 17.81 2.47
N TYR A 52 11.19 17.04 2.18
CA TYR A 52 11.08 15.74 1.51
C TYR A 52 10.07 14.87 2.27
N GLN A 53 9.01 14.41 1.59
CA GLN A 53 7.97 13.55 2.17
C GLN A 53 8.59 12.24 2.69
N PRO A 54 8.75 12.05 4.02
CA PRO A 54 9.53 10.95 4.57
C PRO A 54 8.71 9.66 4.73
N LYS A 55 7.42 9.65 4.33
CA LYS A 55 6.56 8.47 4.45
C LYS A 55 7.07 7.39 3.50
N LYS A 56 7.98 6.55 3.98
CA LYS A 56 8.40 5.31 3.33
C LYS A 56 7.13 4.55 2.96
N ILE A 57 6.96 4.26 1.67
CA ILE A 57 5.85 3.41 1.21
C ILE A 57 6.13 2.00 1.74
N VAL A 58 5.57 1.68 2.91
CA VAL A 58 5.67 0.35 3.51
C VAL A 58 4.70 -0.55 2.78
N ARG A 59 5.24 -1.57 2.12
CA ARG A 59 4.45 -2.64 1.51
C ARG A 59 4.28 -3.73 2.55
N PRO A 60 3.05 -4.07 2.95
CA PRO A 60 2.86 -5.06 3.99
C PRO A 60 3.33 -6.43 3.49
N LEU A 61 4.04 -7.15 4.38
CA LEU A 61 4.34 -8.55 4.16
C LEU A 61 3.03 -9.34 4.16
N ALA A 62 2.91 -10.29 3.25
CA ALA A 62 1.75 -11.16 3.20
C ALA A 62 1.72 -12.06 4.44
N LYS A 63 0.50 -12.33 4.91
CA LYS A 63 0.28 -13.31 5.97
C LYS A 63 0.27 -14.71 5.37
N ILE A 64 0.89 -15.66 6.06
CA ILE A 64 0.67 -17.08 5.82
C ILE A 64 -0.63 -17.43 6.52
N ASP A 65 -1.64 -17.85 5.76
CA ASP A 65 -2.91 -18.33 6.30
C ASP A 65 -2.85 -19.86 6.37
N SER A 66 -3.04 -20.44 7.55
CA SER A 66 -3.02 -21.91 7.72
C SER A 66 -4.25 -22.59 7.12
N LYS A 67 -5.31 -21.83 6.79
CA LYS A 67 -6.56 -22.36 6.23
C LYS A 67 -6.49 -22.60 4.73
N ILE A 68 -5.49 -22.06 4.04
CA ILE A 68 -5.33 -22.28 2.60
C ILE A 68 -4.46 -23.52 2.35
N ASP A 69 -4.65 -24.17 1.21
CA ASP A 69 -3.83 -25.30 0.78
C ASP A 69 -2.34 -24.90 0.75
N PRO A 70 -1.46 -25.54 1.55
CA PRO A 70 -0.03 -25.18 1.60
C PRO A 70 0.68 -25.37 0.25
N LYS A 71 0.12 -26.17 -0.68
CA LYS A 71 0.64 -26.28 -2.04
C LYS A 71 0.56 -24.97 -2.82
N LEU A 72 -0.34 -24.04 -2.45
CA LEU A 72 -0.38 -22.71 -3.05
C LEU A 72 0.86 -21.88 -2.66
N CYS A 73 1.34 -21.99 -1.43
CA CYS A 73 2.61 -21.39 -1.02
C CYS A 73 3.76 -21.97 -1.85
N ARG A 74 3.78 -23.30 -2.03
CA ARG A 74 4.76 -23.97 -2.91
C ARG A 74 4.65 -23.49 -4.36
N ALA A 75 3.44 -23.25 -4.88
CA ALA A 75 3.24 -22.68 -6.21
C ALA A 75 3.84 -21.27 -6.33
N ALA A 76 3.69 -20.44 -5.30
CA ALA A 76 4.32 -19.12 -5.26
C ALA A 76 5.85 -19.23 -5.32
N THR A 77 6.44 -20.13 -4.55
CA THR A 77 7.89 -20.39 -4.57
C THR A 77 8.36 -20.84 -5.95
N ILE A 78 7.70 -21.83 -6.56
CA ILE A 78 8.05 -22.33 -7.89
C ILE A 78 7.93 -21.22 -8.94
N ALA A 79 6.87 -20.40 -8.88
CA ALA A 79 6.71 -19.26 -9.77
C ALA A 79 7.82 -18.23 -9.56
N GLN A 80 8.22 -17.95 -8.32
CA GLN A 80 9.35 -17.06 -8.02
C GLN A 80 10.65 -17.61 -8.62
N GLU A 81 10.97 -18.87 -8.40
CA GLU A 81 12.18 -19.52 -8.90
C GLU A 81 12.27 -19.49 -10.44
N ARG A 82 11.13 -19.64 -11.12
CA ARG A 82 11.04 -19.65 -12.59
C ARG A 82 10.80 -18.28 -13.21
N ALA A 83 10.65 -17.24 -12.39
CA ALA A 83 10.33 -15.90 -12.87
C ALA A 83 11.47 -15.32 -13.71
N ASN A 84 11.11 -14.69 -14.84
CA ASN A 84 12.05 -13.95 -15.66
C ASN A 84 12.46 -12.63 -14.99
N ALA A 85 13.55 -12.04 -15.49
CA ALA A 85 14.01 -10.72 -15.04
C ALA A 85 12.99 -9.60 -15.34
N HIS A 86 12.19 -9.76 -16.39
CA HIS A 86 11.11 -8.84 -16.78
C HIS A 86 9.96 -9.59 -17.47
N SER A 87 8.83 -8.90 -17.64
CA SER A 87 7.62 -9.47 -18.25
C SER A 87 7.84 -9.87 -19.71
N HIS A 88 7.46 -11.09 -20.06
CA HIS A 88 7.37 -11.58 -21.45
C HIS A 88 5.91 -11.65 -21.94
N SER A 89 4.96 -11.07 -21.20
CA SER A 89 3.51 -11.13 -21.48
C SER A 89 2.93 -12.54 -21.40
N LEU A 90 3.55 -13.42 -20.61
CA LEU A 90 3.19 -14.83 -20.46
C LEU A 90 2.65 -15.16 -19.07
N CYS A 91 2.24 -14.15 -18.30
CA CYS A 91 1.76 -14.27 -16.92
C CYS A 91 0.89 -15.51 -16.66
N TRP A 92 -0.18 -15.70 -17.42
CA TRP A 92 -1.10 -16.82 -17.19
C TRP A 92 -0.47 -18.17 -17.51
N ARG A 93 0.42 -18.25 -18.50
CA ARG A 93 1.15 -19.49 -18.82
C ARG A 93 2.04 -19.91 -17.65
N PHE A 94 2.82 -18.99 -17.10
CA PHE A 94 3.72 -19.27 -15.98
C PHE A 94 2.96 -19.64 -14.71
N VAL A 95 1.87 -18.95 -14.40
CA VAL A 95 1.02 -19.29 -13.25
C VAL A 95 0.43 -20.69 -13.38
N LYS A 96 -0.07 -21.07 -14.56
CA LYS A 96 -0.56 -22.45 -14.80
C LYS A 96 0.51 -23.49 -14.53
N GLU A 97 1.71 -23.27 -15.04
CA GLU A 97 2.83 -24.20 -14.88
C GLU A 97 3.25 -24.34 -13.41
N ALA A 98 3.26 -23.24 -12.66
CA ALA A 98 3.53 -23.25 -11.23
C ALA A 98 2.45 -24.01 -10.43
N LEU A 99 1.17 -23.78 -10.74
CA LEU A 99 0.06 -24.48 -10.08
C LEU A 99 0.10 -26.00 -10.34
N VAL A 100 0.42 -26.42 -11.57
CA VAL A 100 0.59 -27.83 -11.93
C VAL A 100 1.80 -28.43 -11.22
N ALA A 101 2.96 -27.77 -11.29
CA ALA A 101 4.19 -28.26 -10.66
C ALA A 101 4.09 -28.35 -9.13
N ALA A 102 3.29 -27.48 -8.53
CA ALA A 102 2.98 -27.52 -7.10
C ALA A 102 1.99 -28.64 -6.72
N GLY A 103 1.29 -29.23 -7.69
CA GLY A 103 0.23 -30.22 -7.46
C GLY A 103 -1.05 -29.63 -6.87
N VAL A 104 -1.28 -28.32 -7.04
CA VAL A 104 -2.52 -27.62 -6.62
C VAL A 104 -3.69 -28.01 -7.52
N VAL A 105 -3.38 -28.16 -8.82
CA VAL A 105 -4.31 -28.57 -9.86
C VAL A 105 -3.86 -29.89 -10.47
N ARG A 106 -4.82 -30.78 -10.74
CA ARG A 106 -4.57 -32.10 -11.35
C ARG A 106 -4.15 -32.04 -12.82
N SER A 107 -4.50 -30.96 -13.51
CA SER A 107 -4.26 -30.74 -14.93
C SER A 107 -4.06 -29.26 -15.20
N ARG A 108 -3.42 -28.94 -16.34
CA ARG A 108 -3.14 -27.56 -16.72
C ARG A 108 -4.44 -26.83 -17.11
N PRO A 109 -4.75 -25.67 -16.50
CA PRO A 109 -5.87 -24.82 -16.94
C PRO A 109 -5.76 -24.45 -18.43
N THR A 110 -6.86 -24.44 -19.15
CA THR A 110 -6.92 -24.35 -20.61
C THR A 110 -7.32 -22.97 -21.12
N THR A 111 -7.91 -22.10 -20.29
CA THR A 111 -8.36 -20.78 -20.77
C THR A 111 -7.20 -19.94 -21.33
N PRO A 112 -7.36 -19.32 -22.52
CA PRO A 112 -6.27 -18.56 -23.12
C PRO A 112 -6.04 -17.22 -22.41
N LEU A 113 -7.11 -16.57 -21.92
CA LEU A 113 -7.02 -15.22 -21.37
C LEU A 113 -6.85 -15.24 -19.85
N ALA A 114 -5.89 -14.45 -19.35
CA ALA A 114 -5.64 -14.22 -17.93
C ALA A 114 -6.93 -13.85 -17.16
N LYS A 115 -7.77 -12.96 -17.70
CA LYS A 115 -9.03 -12.54 -17.06
C LYS A 115 -10.07 -13.65 -16.88
N GLN A 116 -9.92 -14.77 -17.58
CA GLN A 116 -10.81 -15.94 -17.47
C GLN A 116 -10.37 -16.90 -16.36
N ALA A 117 -9.13 -16.77 -15.86
CA ALA A 117 -8.53 -17.68 -14.90
C ALA A 117 -9.41 -17.90 -13.67
N GLY A 118 -9.95 -16.82 -13.09
CA GLY A 118 -10.77 -16.91 -11.87
C GLY A 118 -11.99 -17.83 -12.03
N LYS A 119 -12.71 -17.69 -13.14
CA LYS A 119 -13.89 -18.53 -13.44
C LYS A 119 -13.48 -20.00 -13.64
N GLU A 120 -12.40 -20.23 -14.37
CA GLU A 120 -11.90 -21.59 -14.62
C GLU A 120 -11.42 -22.27 -13.33
N LEU A 121 -10.65 -21.57 -12.51
CA LEU A 121 -10.10 -22.09 -11.26
C LEU A 121 -11.23 -22.50 -10.29
N VAL A 122 -12.29 -21.69 -10.20
CA VAL A 122 -13.45 -22.03 -9.37
C VAL A 122 -14.20 -23.22 -9.93
N ASN A 123 -14.57 -23.18 -11.22
CA ASN A 123 -15.45 -24.19 -11.81
C ASN A 123 -14.79 -25.57 -11.93
N ASN A 124 -13.49 -25.63 -12.24
CA ASN A 124 -12.85 -26.86 -12.67
C ASN A 124 -11.82 -27.41 -11.67
N TYR A 125 -11.31 -26.54 -10.77
CA TYR A 125 -10.15 -26.86 -9.92
C TYR A 125 -10.41 -26.69 -8.42
N GLY A 126 -11.64 -26.34 -8.03
CA GLY A 126 -12.08 -26.28 -6.63
C GLY A 126 -11.54 -25.06 -5.88
N PHE A 127 -11.16 -23.99 -6.58
CA PHE A 127 -10.82 -22.74 -5.93
C PHE A 127 -12.08 -22.04 -5.44
N LYS A 128 -11.93 -21.18 -4.43
CA LYS A 128 -12.95 -20.25 -3.96
C LYS A 128 -12.44 -18.82 -4.15
N LYS A 129 -13.35 -17.91 -4.49
CA LYS A 129 -13.07 -16.47 -4.48
C LYS A 129 -13.06 -16.00 -3.03
N LEU A 130 -11.95 -15.43 -2.59
CA LEU A 130 -11.83 -14.88 -1.24
C LEU A 130 -12.53 -13.52 -1.15
N PRO A 131 -13.07 -13.14 0.02
CA PRO A 131 -13.64 -11.82 0.26
C PRO A 131 -12.53 -10.77 0.48
N VAL A 132 -11.60 -10.69 -0.45
CA VAL A 132 -10.44 -9.79 -0.42
C VAL A 132 -10.49 -8.89 -1.65
N SER A 133 -10.52 -7.58 -1.42
CA SER A 133 -10.53 -6.55 -2.46
C SER A 133 -9.18 -5.86 -2.65
N ASP A 134 -8.32 -5.87 -1.61
CA ASP A 134 -6.96 -5.33 -1.67
C ASP A 134 -5.95 -6.44 -1.99
N PRO A 135 -5.22 -6.37 -3.12
CA PRO A 135 -4.16 -7.33 -3.46
C PRO A 135 -3.13 -7.55 -2.35
N TYR A 136 -2.82 -6.52 -1.56
CA TYR A 136 -1.83 -6.63 -0.49
C TYR A 136 -2.29 -7.49 0.68
N GLN A 137 -3.61 -7.62 0.86
CA GLN A 137 -4.25 -8.44 1.90
C GLN A 137 -4.45 -9.90 1.46
N ALA A 138 -4.17 -10.24 0.20
CA ALA A 138 -4.20 -11.61 -0.25
C ALA A 138 -3.20 -12.46 0.57
N PRO A 139 -3.58 -13.69 0.98
CA PRO A 139 -2.65 -14.59 1.65
C PRO A 139 -1.62 -15.13 0.66
N VAL A 140 -0.44 -15.55 1.17
CA VAL A 140 0.63 -16.12 0.32
C VAL A 140 0.09 -17.31 -0.49
N GLY A 141 0.45 -17.39 -1.76
CA GLY A 141 0.00 -18.46 -2.65
C GLY A 141 -1.36 -18.20 -3.31
N ALA A 142 -2.16 -17.25 -2.83
CA ALA A 142 -3.40 -16.90 -3.50
C ALA A 142 -3.14 -16.39 -4.93
N VAL A 143 -4.05 -16.74 -5.84
CA VAL A 143 -4.01 -16.32 -7.25
C VAL A 143 -4.86 -15.08 -7.41
N LEU A 144 -4.27 -13.98 -7.87
CA LEU A 144 -4.93 -12.72 -8.13
C LEU A 144 -5.18 -12.59 -9.63
N VAL A 145 -6.42 -12.26 -10.01
CA VAL A 145 -6.82 -12.13 -11.41
C VAL A 145 -7.29 -10.71 -11.65
N TYR A 146 -6.75 -10.09 -12.70
CA TYR A 146 -7.04 -8.72 -13.09
C TYR A 146 -7.66 -8.65 -14.49
N GLY A 147 -8.57 -7.70 -14.64
CA GLY A 147 -9.27 -7.42 -15.88
C GLY A 147 -8.48 -6.52 -16.84
N ALA A 148 -9.01 -6.40 -18.04
CA ALA A 148 -8.59 -5.42 -19.03
C ALA A 148 -9.73 -5.19 -20.03
N LYS A 149 -9.88 -3.94 -20.53
CA LYS A 149 -10.94 -3.59 -21.49
C LYS A 149 -10.77 -4.32 -22.83
N ARG A 150 -9.58 -4.25 -23.43
CA ARG A 150 -9.26 -4.83 -24.75
C ARG A 150 -7.97 -5.67 -24.76
N ALA A 151 -7.74 -6.44 -23.69
CA ALA A 151 -6.55 -7.30 -23.58
C ALA A 151 -6.85 -8.58 -22.80
N ALA A 152 -5.83 -9.46 -22.71
CA ALA A 152 -5.93 -10.75 -22.04
C ALA A 152 -6.21 -10.65 -20.53
N GLY A 153 -5.88 -9.52 -19.89
CA GLY A 153 -5.89 -9.36 -18.43
C GLY A 153 -4.50 -9.61 -17.85
N HIS A 154 -4.44 -9.87 -16.54
CA HIS A 154 -3.20 -10.28 -15.86
C HIS A 154 -3.52 -11.25 -14.73
N VAL A 155 -2.60 -12.18 -14.44
CA VAL A 155 -2.68 -13.07 -13.29
C VAL A 155 -1.33 -13.11 -12.61
N GLU A 156 -1.33 -13.05 -11.28
CA GLU A 156 -0.15 -13.22 -10.45
C GLU A 156 -0.49 -14.04 -9.21
N ILE A 157 0.52 -14.62 -8.57
CA ILE A 157 0.43 -15.32 -7.29
C ILE A 157 1.01 -14.39 -6.22
N ARG A 158 0.35 -14.26 -5.07
CA ARG A 158 0.89 -13.52 -3.94
C ARG A 158 2.12 -14.24 -3.37
N THR A 159 3.23 -13.54 -3.25
CA THR A 159 4.42 -14.01 -2.52
C THR A 159 4.49 -13.33 -1.15
N GLN A 160 5.42 -13.75 -0.29
CA GLN A 160 5.59 -13.15 1.04
C GLN A 160 5.83 -11.63 0.98
N ASP A 161 6.60 -11.17 0.01
CA ASP A 161 7.09 -9.79 -0.10
C ASP A 161 6.60 -9.06 -1.37
N GLY A 162 5.84 -9.74 -2.23
CA GLY A 162 5.39 -9.20 -3.51
C GLY A 162 4.42 -10.09 -4.26
N PHE A 163 4.56 -10.10 -5.57
CA PHE A 163 3.68 -10.76 -6.51
C PHE A 163 4.52 -11.39 -7.61
N VAL A 164 4.10 -12.55 -8.10
CA VAL A 164 4.83 -13.24 -9.15
C VAL A 164 3.89 -13.72 -10.24
N SER A 165 4.28 -13.47 -11.49
CA SER A 165 3.59 -13.97 -12.67
C SER A 165 4.60 -14.70 -13.56
N ASP A 166 4.87 -14.18 -14.76
CA ASP A 166 6.04 -14.54 -15.57
C ASP A 166 7.31 -13.79 -15.14
N PHE A 167 7.18 -12.81 -14.25
CA PHE A 167 8.27 -12.07 -13.60
C PHE A 167 7.90 -11.74 -12.15
N ARG A 168 8.89 -11.34 -11.34
CA ARG A 168 8.67 -10.90 -9.95
C ARG A 168 8.38 -9.40 -9.90
N SER A 169 7.40 -8.99 -9.10
CA SER A 169 7.07 -7.61 -8.84
C SER A 169 6.86 -7.35 -7.35
N LYS A 170 7.34 -6.20 -6.86
CA LYS A 170 7.08 -5.78 -5.47
C LYS A 170 5.67 -5.18 -5.30
N THR A 171 5.00 -4.84 -6.39
CA THR A 171 3.67 -4.20 -6.38
C THR A 171 2.71 -5.00 -7.26
N PRO A 172 1.42 -5.05 -6.90
CA PRO A 172 0.43 -5.76 -7.69
C PRO A 172 0.21 -5.06 -9.04
N SER A 173 -0.46 -5.74 -9.94
CA SER A 173 -0.93 -5.13 -11.18
C SER A 173 -1.80 -3.90 -10.91
N ARG A 174 -1.61 -2.83 -11.70
CA ARG A 174 -2.45 -1.60 -11.65
C ARG A 174 -3.81 -1.78 -12.31
N ARG A 175 -4.06 -2.96 -12.89
CA ARG A 175 -5.31 -3.30 -13.59
C ARG A 175 -6.44 -3.50 -12.57
N PRO A 176 -7.72 -3.38 -12.97
CA PRO A 176 -8.85 -3.65 -12.08
C PRO A 176 -8.81 -5.10 -11.58
N LEU A 177 -8.79 -5.28 -10.25
CA LEU A 177 -8.83 -6.61 -9.64
C LEU A 177 -10.22 -7.24 -9.86
N ILE A 178 -10.25 -8.43 -10.47
CA ILE A 178 -11.47 -9.24 -10.62
C ILE A 178 -11.70 -10.06 -9.35
N GLY A 179 -10.63 -10.60 -8.77
CA GLY A 179 -10.70 -11.35 -7.53
C GLY A 179 -9.39 -11.98 -7.10
N VAL A 180 -9.39 -12.42 -5.84
CA VAL A 180 -8.36 -13.25 -5.22
C VAL A 180 -8.93 -14.64 -5.04
N PHE A 181 -8.19 -15.67 -5.44
CA PHE A 181 -8.65 -17.05 -5.47
C PHE A 181 -7.67 -17.97 -4.74
N ALA A 182 -8.18 -18.85 -3.89
CA ALA A 182 -7.39 -19.86 -3.19
C ALA A 182 -8.21 -21.13 -3.00
N LYS A 183 -7.53 -22.22 -2.61
CA LYS A 183 -8.15 -23.45 -2.12
C LYS A 183 -8.10 -23.40 -0.60
N VAL A 184 -9.25 -23.63 0.01
CA VAL A 184 -9.48 -23.66 1.47
C VAL A 184 -10.27 -24.91 1.81
#